data_AF-A0A803SSY3-F1
#
_entry.id   AF-A0A803SSY3-F1
#
_cell.length_a   1.000
_cell.length_b   1.000
_cell.length_c   1.000
_cell.angle_alpha   90.00
_cell.angle_beta   90.00
_cell.angle_gamma   90.00
#
_symmetry.space_group_name_H-M   'P 1'
#
loop_
_entity.id
_entity.type
_entity.pdbx_description
1 polymer ?
#
loop_
_entity_poly.entity_id
_entity_poly.type
_entity_poly.pdbx_seq_one_letter_code
_entity_poly.pdbx_strand_id
1 'polypeptide(L)'
;FGSVLVSSGSGFLQPTHPISGVSLCFQIGLEKGCTQMKFSVLDWNRPAIDFYLGEGAVDLTAAEGWHVFRFEADTMRQLANK
;
A
#
# COMPACT_ATOMS: atom_id res chain seq x y z
N PHE A 1 -10.54 -2.12 12.05
CA PHE A 1 -9.22 -1.65 11.60
C PHE A 1 -8.85 -2.37 10.30
N GLY A 2 -9.51 -1.99 9.21
CA GLY A 2 -9.31 -2.64 7.90
C GLY A 2 -8.18 -1.96 7.15
N SER A 3 -6.95 -2.39 7.38
CA SER A 3 -5.81 -2.06 6.51
C SER A 3 -5.82 -3.06 5.36
N VAL A 4 -6.26 -2.64 4.17
CA VAL A 4 -5.97 -3.44 2.96
C VAL A 4 -4.51 -3.21 2.63
N LEU A 5 -3.65 -4.02 3.24
CA LEU A 5 -2.30 -4.22 2.72
C LEU A 5 -2.49 -5.14 1.52
N VAL A 6 -2.37 -4.62 0.30
CA VAL A 6 -2.32 -5.45 -0.91
C VAL A 6 -1.00 -6.24 -0.83
N SER A 7 -1.04 -7.33 -0.06
CA SER A 7 -0.01 -8.36 0.07
C SER A 7 -0.69 -9.67 -0.27
N SER A 8 -0.92 -9.88 -1.56
CA SER A 8 -1.05 -11.20 -2.21
C SER A 8 -1.26 -10.96 -3.70
N GLY A 9 -0.17 -11.09 -4.45
CA GLY A 9 -0.10 -10.78 -5.88
C GLY A 9 0.32 -9.33 -6.10
N SER A 10 1.46 -9.14 -6.75
CA SER A 10 2.04 -7.83 -7.08
C SER A 10 1.11 -7.04 -8.02
N GLY A 11 0.06 -6.43 -7.48
CA GLY A 11 -0.72 -5.40 -8.16
C GLY A 11 0.10 -4.12 -8.20
N PHE A 12 0.92 -3.96 -9.23
CA PHE A 12 1.72 -2.76 -9.44
C PHE A 12 0.79 -1.63 -9.89
N LEU A 13 0.31 -0.81 -8.94
CA LEU A 13 -0.42 0.42 -9.26
C LEU A 13 0.57 1.45 -9.82
N GLN A 14 0.95 1.30 -11.10
CA GLN A 14 1.63 2.38 -11.79
C GLN A 14 0.66 3.53 -12.04
N PRO A 15 1.12 4.79 -11.94
CA PRO A 15 0.33 5.98 -12.23
C PRO A 15 -0.15 6.06 -13.69
N THR A 16 0.24 5.11 -14.55
CA THR A 16 -0.19 5.01 -15.95
C THR A 16 -1.47 4.20 -16.16
N HIS A 17 -2.03 3.56 -15.12
CA HIS A 17 -3.33 2.90 -15.22
C HIS A 17 -4.46 3.90 -14.93
N PRO A 18 -5.60 3.80 -15.65
CA PRO A 18 -6.72 4.73 -15.49
C PRO A 18 -7.23 4.71 -14.04
N ILE A 19 -7.60 5.90 -13.56
CA ILE A 19 -8.19 6.20 -12.24
C ILE A 19 -9.31 5.22 -11.83
N SER A 20 -9.92 4.52 -12.80
CA SER A 20 -10.96 3.50 -12.59
C SER A 20 -10.56 2.37 -11.64
N GLY A 21 -9.31 1.90 -11.67
CA GLY A 21 -8.87 0.78 -10.82
C GLY A 21 -8.81 1.15 -9.34
N VAL A 22 -8.22 2.31 -9.03
CA VAL A 22 -8.11 2.84 -7.66
C VAL A 22 -9.49 3.23 -7.12
N SER A 23 -10.33 3.83 -7.97
CA SER A 23 -11.70 4.21 -7.61
C SER A 23 -12.55 3.02 -7.16
N LEU A 24 -12.44 1.87 -7.85
CA LEU A 24 -13.15 0.65 -7.46
C LEU A 24 -12.70 0.14 -6.08
N CYS A 25 -11.40 0.19 -5.77
CA CYS A 25 -10.88 -0.19 -4.44
C CYS A 25 -11.45 0.70 -3.33
N PHE A 26 -11.56 2.01 -3.57
CA PHE A 26 -12.20 2.93 -2.62
C PHE A 26 -13.67 2.60 -2.39
N GLN A 27 -14.44 2.36 -3.47
CA GLN A 27 -15.86 2.00 -3.38
C GLN A 27 -16.06 0.73 -2.53
N ILE A 28 -15.35 -0.35 -2.86
CA ILE A 28 -15.44 -1.62 -2.13
C ILE A 28 -15.02 -1.43 -0.66
N GLY A 29 -13.98 -0.62 -0.40
CA GLY A 29 -13.54 -0.32 0.95
C GLY A 29 -14.63 0.37 1.77
N LEU A 30 -15.22 1.43 1.23
CA LEU A 30 -16.28 2.18 1.90
C LEU A 30 -17.53 1.31 2.13
N GLU A 31 -17.94 0.50 1.16
CA GLU A 31 -19.05 -0.46 1.30
C GLU A 31 -18.80 -1.48 2.42
N LYS A 32 -17.55 -1.85 2.66
CA LYS A 32 -17.14 -2.76 3.74
C LYS A 32 -16.87 -2.07 5.08
N GLY A 33 -17.14 -0.77 5.20
CA GLY A 33 -16.89 0.01 6.41
C GLY A 33 -15.41 0.30 6.68
N CYS A 34 -14.54 0.19 5.68
CA CYS A 34 -13.16 0.67 5.78
C CYS A 34 -13.16 2.20 5.75
N THR A 35 -12.43 2.81 6.68
CA THR A 35 -12.30 4.26 6.80
C THR A 35 -11.00 4.80 6.21
N GLN A 36 -10.06 3.91 5.86
CA GLN A 36 -8.73 4.25 5.41
C GLN A 36 -8.25 3.24 4.37
N MET A 37 -7.51 3.71 3.37
CA MET A 37 -6.73 2.88 2.46
C MET A 37 -5.25 3.17 2.69
N LYS A 38 -4.43 2.13 2.88
CA LYS A 38 -2.98 2.24 3.05
C LYS A 38 -2.29 1.44 1.96
N PHE A 39 -1.30 2.02 1.32
CA PHE A 39 -0.49 1.38 0.30
C PHE A 39 0.93 1.96 0.32
N SER A 40 1.87 1.25 -0.29
CA SER A 40 3.26 1.69 -0.40
C SER A 40 3.57 2.14 -1.82
N VAL A 41 4.29 3.25 -1.95
CA VAL A 41 4.87 3.73 -3.21
C VAL A 41 6.38 3.63 -3.08
N LEU A 42 7.06 3.19 -4.14
CA LEU A 42 8.52 3.17 -4.15
C LEU A 42 9.04 4.61 -4.16
N ASP A 43 10.07 4.86 -3.35
CA ASP A 43 10.69 6.18 -3.11
C ASP A 43 11.09 6.91 -4.40
N TRP A 44 11.56 6.17 -5.40
CA TRP A 44 11.95 6.70 -6.70
C TRP A 44 10.77 7.09 -7.61
N ASN A 45 9.54 6.68 -7.31
CA ASN A 45 8.37 6.94 -8.16
C ASN A 45 7.75 8.30 -7.87
N ARG A 46 8.52 9.37 -8.10
CA ARG A 46 8.10 10.75 -7.83
C ARG A 46 6.75 11.12 -8.49
N PRO A 47 6.46 10.75 -9.76
CA PRO A 47 5.17 11.07 -10.36
C PRO A 47 3.97 10.46 -9.60
N ALA A 48 4.08 9.22 -9.10
CA ALA A 48 3.01 8.62 -8.31
C ALA A 48 2.89 9.28 -6.93
N ILE A 49 4.02 9.58 -6.28
CA ILE A 49 4.04 10.27 -4.98
C ILE A 49 3.32 11.62 -5.10
N ASP A 50 3.73 12.44 -6.06
CA ASP A 50 3.13 13.77 -6.27
C ASP A 50 1.64 13.67 -6.63
N PHE A 51 1.24 12.67 -7.42
CA PHE A 51 -0.16 12.40 -7.74
C PHE A 51 -0.98 12.13 -6.47
N TYR A 52 -0.58 11.15 -5.64
CA TYR A 52 -1.36 10.79 -4.46
C TYR A 52 -1.36 11.87 -3.39
N LEU A 53 -0.25 12.61 -3.22
CA LEU A 53 -0.24 13.79 -2.35
C LEU A 53 -1.21 14.87 -2.85
N GLY A 54 -1.28 15.09 -4.17
CA GLY A 54 -2.24 16.00 -4.79
C GLY A 54 -3.71 15.61 -4.56
N GLU A 55 -4.00 14.31 -4.51
CA GLU A 55 -5.32 13.75 -4.18
C GLU A 55 -5.61 13.71 -2.66
N GLY A 56 -4.71 14.23 -1.82
CA GLY A 56 -4.89 14.34 -0.36
C GLY A 56 -4.39 13.16 0.46
N ALA A 57 -3.60 12.24 -0.12
CA ALA A 57 -2.92 11.22 0.65
C ALA A 57 -1.84 11.83 1.58
N VAL A 58 -1.50 11.10 2.63
CA VAL A 58 -0.42 11.47 3.57
C VAL A 58 0.71 10.45 3.47
N ASP A 59 1.95 10.95 3.32
CA ASP A 59 3.13 10.10 3.41
C ASP A 59 3.41 9.72 4.87
N LEU A 60 2.94 8.53 5.25
CA LEU A 60 3.14 7.97 6.59
C LEU A 60 4.61 7.67 6.89
N THR A 61 5.44 7.40 5.88
CA THR A 61 6.87 7.15 6.07
C THR A 61 7.55 8.43 6.55
N ALA A 62 7.26 9.56 5.90
CA ALA A 62 7.79 10.86 6.28
C ALA A 62 7.18 11.40 7.59
N ALA A 63 5.89 11.15 7.83
CA ALA A 63 5.19 11.69 8.99
C ALA A 63 5.46 10.90 10.29
N GLU A 64 5.58 9.57 10.21
CA GLU A 64 5.60 8.68 11.37
C GLU A 64 6.86 7.81 11.45
N GLY A 65 7.71 7.80 10.42
CA GLY A 65 8.99 7.08 10.44
C GLY A 65 8.86 5.55 10.34
N TRP A 66 7.83 5.04 9.66
CA TRP A 66 7.63 3.59 9.52
C TRP A 66 8.73 2.94 8.67
N HIS A 67 9.20 1.78 9.14
CA HIS A 67 10.07 0.89 8.37
C HIS A 67 9.32 -0.38 7.97
N VAL A 68 9.39 -0.75 6.69
CA VAL A 68 8.79 -1.99 6.18
C VAL A 68 9.84 -3.09 6.21
N PHE A 69 9.59 -4.16 6.97
CA PHE A 69 10.40 -5.37 6.99
C PHE A 69 9.64 -6.54 6.36
N ARG A 70 10.37 -7.44 5.69
CA ARG A 70 9.82 -8.69 5.15
C ARG A 70 10.76 -9.85 5.49
N PHE A 71 10.18 -10.93 6.01
CA PHE A 71 10.85 -12.22 6.05
C PHE A 71 10.47 -13.03 4.81
N GLU A 72 11.46 -13.62 4.16
CA GLU A 72 11.22 -14.60 3.12
C GLU A 72 10.84 -15.95 3.73
N ALA A 73 10.16 -16.80 2.95
CA ALA A 73 9.58 -18.05 3.42
C ALA A 73 10.61 -18.96 4.12
N ASP A 74 11.82 -19.07 3.59
CA ASP A 74 12.88 -19.92 4.16
C ASP A 74 13.34 -19.41 5.52
N THR A 75 13.51 -18.09 5.68
CA THR A 75 13.89 -17.48 6.96
C THR A 75 12.80 -17.69 8.01
N MET A 76 11.52 -17.57 7.64
CA MET A 76 10.41 -17.85 8.56
C MET A 76 10.44 -19.31 9.02
N ARG A 77 10.66 -20.28 8.12
CA ARG A 77 10.74 -21.71 8.46
C ARG A 77 11.91 -22.02 9.40
N GLN A 78 13.06 -21.36 9.22
CA GLN A 78 14.21 -21.53 10.10
C GLN A 78 13.94 -20.96 11.49
N LEU A 79 13.35 -19.76 11.57
CA LEU A 79 13.07 -19.10 12.86
C LEU A 79 11.95 -19.78 13.65
N ALA A 80 10.95 -20.35 12.98
CA ALA A 80 9.86 -21.07 13.65
C ALA A 80 10.31 -22.35 14.38
N ASN A 81 11.46 -22.92 13.99
CA ASN A 81 12.03 -24.14 14.55
C ASN A 81 13.30 -23.89 15.39
N LYS A 82 13.53 -22.64 15.79
CA LYS A 82 14.67 -22.21 16.62
C LYS A 82 14.31 -22.23 18.09
#